data_AF-A0AA95JWU9-F1
#
_entry.id   AF-A0AA95JWU9-F1
#
_cell.length_a   1.000
_cell.length_b   1.000
_cell.length_c   1.000
_cell.angle_alpha   90.00
_cell.angle_beta   90.00
_cell.angle_gamma   90.00
#
_symmetry.space_group_name_H-M   'P 1'
#
loop_
_entity.id
_entity.type
_entity.pdbx_description
1 polymer ?
#
loop_
_entity_poly.entity_id
_entity_poly.type
_entity_poly.pdbx_seq_one_letter_code
_entity_poly.pdbx_strand_id
1 'polypeptide(L)'
;MRADAQRNYDKIVEVARQVFREKGYDAPLDEIAKRAGVGAGTLYRHFPTRDALLDAVMQAWVDSVEVATDKALVREGSPREVLLGWFETYVGLISSYKGNPAKLTSALGDPDSPILTKCQVLANANGRVIEHLGGALRTSVEPLQMARLIGGVATVADNADLDADAVRPMLEVLADGLLV
;
A
#
# COMPACT_ATOMS: atom_id res chain seq x y z
N MET A 1 -7.99 -28.55 -18.06
CA MET A 1 -6.75 -28.22 -17.32
C MET A 1 -6.50 -26.73 -17.08
N ARG A 2 -6.94 -25.77 -17.93
CA ARG A 2 -6.80 -24.32 -17.62
C ARG A 2 -7.70 -23.86 -16.46
N ALA A 3 -8.93 -24.39 -16.38
CA ALA A 3 -9.88 -24.03 -15.32
C ALA A 3 -9.40 -24.47 -13.92
N ASP A 4 -8.73 -25.61 -13.80
CA ASP A 4 -8.16 -26.07 -12.51
C ASP A 4 -6.99 -25.20 -12.07
N ALA A 5 -6.12 -24.81 -13.00
CA ALA A 5 -5.01 -23.90 -12.74
C ALA A 5 -5.52 -22.52 -12.28
N GLN A 6 -6.55 -21.98 -12.93
CA GLN A 6 -7.15 -20.70 -12.53
C GLN A 6 -7.81 -20.80 -11.14
N ARG A 7 -8.60 -21.85 -10.87
CA ARG A 7 -9.20 -22.06 -9.55
C ARG A 7 -8.15 -22.16 -8.44
N ASN A 8 -7.03 -22.85 -8.71
CA ASN A 8 -5.93 -22.94 -7.75
C ASN A 8 -5.28 -21.58 -7.54
N TYR A 9 -5.04 -20.81 -8.60
CA TYR A 9 -4.52 -19.45 -8.52
C TYR A 9 -5.40 -18.57 -7.63
N ASP A 10 -6.70 -18.47 -7.95
CA ASP A 10 -7.65 -17.63 -7.22
C ASP A 10 -7.73 -18.04 -5.73
N LYS A 11 -7.75 -19.34 -5.46
CA LYS A 11 -7.77 -19.88 -4.10
C LYS A 11 -6.50 -19.55 -3.32
N ILE A 12 -5.32 -19.63 -3.96
CA ILE A 12 -4.06 -19.25 -3.32
C ILE A 12 -4.07 -17.77 -2.99
N VAL A 13 -4.51 -16.90 -3.90
CA VAL A 13 -4.57 -15.44 -3.68
C VAL A 13 -5.50 -15.10 -2.52
N GLU A 14 -6.69 -15.70 -2.45
CA GLU A 14 -7.63 -15.43 -1.37
C GLU A 14 -7.09 -15.89 0.00
N VAL A 15 -6.51 -17.10 0.06
CA VAL A 15 -5.90 -17.59 1.30
C VAL A 15 -4.68 -16.75 1.69
N ALA A 16 -3.85 -16.34 0.73
CA ALA A 16 -2.71 -15.47 1.00
C ALA A 16 -3.15 -14.14 1.59
N ARG A 17 -4.22 -13.53 1.06
CA ARG A 17 -4.81 -12.30 1.61
C ARG A 17 -5.20 -12.47 3.08
N GLN A 18 -5.82 -13.59 3.44
CA GLN A 18 -6.20 -13.89 4.82
C GLN A 18 -4.97 -14.07 5.71
N VAL A 19 -4.01 -14.87 5.26
CA VAL A 19 -2.77 -15.15 6.01
C VAL A 19 -1.94 -13.90 6.22
N PHE A 20 -1.81 -13.03 5.20
CA PHE A 20 -1.10 -11.76 5.35
C PHE A 20 -1.80 -10.84 6.37
N ARG A 21 -3.14 -10.77 6.37
CA ARG A 21 -3.86 -10.01 7.41
C ARG A 21 -3.65 -10.57 8.82
N GLU A 22 -3.59 -11.89 8.97
CA GLU A 22 -3.42 -12.52 10.29
C GLU A 22 -1.98 -12.46 10.81
N LYS A 23 -0.99 -12.60 9.93
CA LYS A 23 0.41 -12.88 10.30
C LYS A 23 1.44 -11.93 9.70
N GLY A 24 0.99 -10.95 8.92
CA GLY A 24 1.84 -10.03 8.19
C GLY A 24 2.42 -10.61 6.91
N TYR A 25 3.13 -9.75 6.18
CA TYR A 25 3.78 -10.03 4.90
C TYR A 25 4.77 -11.21 5.00
N ASP A 26 5.46 -11.38 6.12
CA ASP A 26 6.49 -12.41 6.31
C ASP A 26 5.94 -13.81 6.63
N ALA A 27 4.62 -13.98 6.66
CA ALA A 27 3.97 -15.26 6.93
C ALA A 27 4.52 -16.41 6.05
N PRO A 28 4.71 -17.63 6.57
CA PRO A 28 5.30 -18.72 5.78
C PRO A 28 4.47 -19.09 4.54
N LEU A 29 5.09 -19.15 3.35
CA LEU A 29 4.39 -19.53 2.11
C LEU A 29 3.87 -20.97 2.16
N ASP A 30 4.55 -21.86 2.87
CA ASP A 30 4.11 -23.25 3.07
C ASP A 30 2.80 -23.32 3.88
N GLU A 31 2.58 -22.38 4.80
CA GLU A 31 1.31 -22.28 5.52
C GLU A 31 0.18 -21.85 4.57
N ILE A 32 0.44 -20.89 3.68
CA ILE A 32 -0.50 -20.46 2.65
C ILE A 32 -0.86 -21.65 1.73
N ALA A 33 0.13 -22.40 1.25
CA ALA A 33 -0.10 -23.59 0.44
C ALA A 33 -0.97 -24.62 1.17
N LYS A 34 -0.65 -24.92 2.44
CA LYS A 34 -1.40 -25.84 3.29
C LYS A 34 -2.85 -25.38 3.48
N ARG A 35 -3.09 -24.12 3.82
CA ARG A 35 -4.44 -23.56 4.01
C ARG A 35 -5.22 -23.51 2.69
N ALA A 36 -4.55 -23.25 1.57
CA ALA A 36 -5.15 -23.32 0.24
C ALA A 36 -5.39 -24.77 -0.23
N GLY A 37 -4.90 -25.78 0.49
CA GLY A 37 -5.05 -27.18 0.12
C GLY A 37 -4.33 -27.52 -1.20
N VAL A 38 -3.23 -26.83 -1.50
CA VAL A 38 -2.38 -27.08 -2.66
C VAL A 38 -1.00 -27.53 -2.22
N GLY A 39 -0.29 -28.29 -3.06
CA GLY A 39 1.12 -28.61 -2.81
C GLY A 39 2.03 -27.37 -2.94
N ALA A 40 3.11 -27.30 -2.16
CA ALA A 40 4.07 -26.20 -2.22
C ALA A 40 4.61 -25.95 -3.65
N GLY A 41 4.93 -27.02 -4.39
CA GLY A 41 5.36 -26.90 -5.79
C GLY A 41 4.31 -26.31 -6.72
N THR A 42 3.01 -26.40 -6.41
CA THR A 42 1.95 -25.71 -7.15
C THR A 42 1.93 -24.23 -6.82
N LEU A 43 2.10 -23.84 -5.55
CA LEU A 43 2.22 -22.44 -5.15
C LEU A 43 3.43 -21.79 -5.83
N TYR A 44 4.63 -22.37 -5.71
CA TYR A 44 5.85 -21.80 -6.32
C TYR A 44 5.82 -21.73 -7.85
N ARG A 45 5.05 -22.62 -8.51
CA ARG A 45 4.83 -22.55 -9.96
C ARG A 45 3.96 -21.35 -10.38
N HIS A 46 2.98 -20.97 -9.56
CA HIS A 46 2.14 -19.79 -9.81
C HIS A 46 2.82 -18.50 -9.33
N PHE A 47 3.53 -18.57 -8.21
CA PHE A 47 4.14 -17.44 -7.53
C PHE A 47 5.58 -17.80 -7.15
N PRO A 48 6.55 -17.57 -8.06
CA PRO A 48 7.94 -17.93 -7.83
C PRO A 48 8.58 -17.21 -6.64
N THR A 49 8.04 -16.03 -6.29
CA THR A 49 8.51 -15.22 -5.16
C THR A 49 7.32 -14.79 -4.29
N ARG A 50 7.61 -14.44 -3.04
CA ARG A 50 6.65 -13.81 -2.13
C ARG A 50 6.07 -12.53 -2.74
N ASP A 51 6.91 -11.74 -3.40
CA ASP A 51 6.49 -10.49 -4.05
C ASP A 51 5.55 -10.74 -5.24
N ALA A 52 5.72 -11.83 -5.98
CA ALA A 52 4.77 -12.20 -7.03
C ALA A 52 3.38 -12.56 -6.45
N LEU A 53 3.35 -13.24 -5.29
CA LEU A 53 2.11 -13.50 -4.57
C LEU A 53 1.50 -12.21 -4.01
N LEU A 54 2.34 -11.33 -3.46
CA LEU A 54 1.94 -10.02 -2.94
C LEU A 54 1.29 -9.17 -4.04
N ASP A 55 1.91 -9.07 -5.21
CA ASP A 55 1.38 -8.30 -6.34
C ASP A 55 -0.03 -8.77 -6.75
N ALA A 56 -0.24 -10.09 -6.78
CA ALA A 56 -1.54 -10.70 -7.06
C ALA A 56 -2.58 -10.40 -5.96
N VAL A 57 -2.19 -10.49 -4.68
CA VAL A 57 -3.06 -10.15 -3.54
C VAL A 57 -3.48 -8.68 -3.59
N MET A 58 -2.56 -7.79 -3.96
CA MET A 58 -2.79 -6.35 -4.05
C MET A 58 -3.61 -5.92 -5.26
N GLN A 59 -4.07 -6.84 -6.11
CA GLN A 59 -4.77 -6.42 -7.31
C GLN A 59 -6.11 -5.72 -7.05
N ALA A 60 -6.89 -6.19 -6.06
CA ALA A 60 -8.10 -5.49 -5.62
C ALA A 60 -7.82 -4.22 -4.79
N TRP A 61 -6.58 -4.05 -4.32
CA TRP A 61 -6.18 -2.85 -3.58
C TRP A 61 -6.02 -1.64 -4.51
N VAL A 62 -5.71 -1.86 -5.79
CA VAL A 62 -5.62 -0.77 -6.80
C VAL A 62 -6.92 0.02 -6.88
N ASP A 63 -8.07 -0.67 -6.97
CA ASP A 63 -9.39 -0.01 -7.00
C ASP A 63 -9.65 0.79 -5.71
N SER A 64 -9.13 0.33 -4.57
CA SER A 64 -9.25 1.04 -3.30
C SER A 64 -8.44 2.33 -3.29
N VAL A 65 -7.27 2.35 -3.93
CA VAL A 65 -6.45 3.57 -4.08
C VAL A 65 -7.16 4.58 -4.99
N GLU A 66 -7.74 4.14 -6.10
CA GLU A 66 -8.51 5.02 -7.00
C GLU A 66 -9.71 5.66 -6.28
N VAL A 67 -10.52 4.85 -5.60
CA VAL A 67 -11.67 5.34 -4.82
C VAL A 67 -11.22 6.32 -3.72
N ALA A 68 -10.11 6.04 -3.04
CA ALA A 68 -9.56 6.93 -2.03
C ALA A 68 -9.08 8.26 -2.62
N THR A 69 -8.45 8.20 -3.80
CA THR A 69 -7.97 9.39 -4.52
C THR A 69 -9.13 10.26 -4.94
N ASP A 70 -10.16 9.68 -5.56
CA ASP A 70 -11.36 10.42 -5.99
C ASP A 70 -12.04 11.11 -4.81
N LYS A 71 -12.13 10.45 -3.66
CA LYS A 71 -12.65 11.05 -2.42
C LYS A 71 -11.80 12.22 -1.92
N ALA A 72 -10.48 12.14 -2.03
CA ALA A 72 -9.59 13.21 -1.63
C ALA A 72 -9.76 14.45 -2.52
N LEU A 73 -9.93 14.27 -3.83
CA LEU A 73 -10.07 15.35 -4.82
C LEU A 73 -11.40 16.13 -4.72
N VAL A 74 -12.41 15.57 -4.03
CA VAL A 74 -13.70 16.21 -3.82
C VAL A 74 -13.94 16.56 -2.35
N ARG A 75 -12.93 16.39 -1.48
CA ARG A 75 -13.05 16.72 -0.06
C ARG A 75 -13.16 18.23 0.10
N GLU A 76 -14.22 18.65 0.78
CA GLU A 76 -14.37 20.04 1.22
C GLU A 76 -13.46 20.32 2.43
N GLY A 77 -12.95 21.54 2.52
CA GLY A 77 -12.13 21.99 3.63
C GLY A 77 -10.95 22.85 3.19
N SER A 78 -10.15 23.27 4.16
CA SER A 78 -8.87 23.92 3.92
C SER A 78 -7.87 22.96 3.25
N PRO A 79 -6.85 23.47 2.53
CA PRO A 79 -5.78 22.64 1.97
C PRO A 79 -5.12 21.72 3.00
N ARG A 80 -4.99 22.19 4.25
CA ARG A 80 -4.47 21.40 5.36
C ARG A 80 -5.36 20.20 5.68
N GLU A 81 -6.66 20.38 5.76
CA GLU A 81 -7.61 19.30 6.05
C GLU A 81 -7.66 18.27 4.91
N VAL A 82 -7.58 18.74 3.65
CA VAL A 82 -7.49 17.85 2.49
C VAL A 82 -6.22 17.00 2.53
N LEU A 83 -5.07 17.64 2.75
CA LEU A 83 -3.76 16.97 2.79
C LEU A 83 -3.63 16.00 3.96
N LEU A 84 -4.00 16.42 5.18
CA LEU A 84 -3.95 15.58 6.37
C LEU A 84 -4.85 14.35 6.21
N GLY A 85 -6.09 14.55 5.76
CA GLY A 85 -6.99 13.43 5.53
C GLY A 85 -6.54 12.52 4.37
N TRP A 86 -5.78 13.04 3.39
CA TRP A 86 -5.12 12.20 2.38
C TRP A 86 -4.03 11.34 3.01
N PHE A 87 -3.19 11.91 3.87
CA PHE A 87 -2.14 11.17 4.57
C PHE A 87 -2.70 10.07 5.47
N GLU A 88 -3.73 10.36 6.26
CA GLU A 88 -4.42 9.36 7.09
C GLU A 88 -4.97 8.20 6.23
N THR A 89 -5.58 8.53 5.09
CA THR A 89 -6.09 7.52 4.15
C THR A 89 -4.97 6.70 3.52
N TYR A 90 -3.88 7.36 3.12
CA TYR A 90 -2.70 6.70 2.54
C TYR A 90 -2.06 5.73 3.53
N VAL A 91 -1.87 6.13 4.79
CA VAL A 91 -1.37 5.25 5.86
C VAL A 91 -2.26 4.02 5.98
N GLY A 92 -3.59 4.20 5.98
CA GLY A 92 -4.54 3.09 6.00
C GLY A 92 -4.41 2.15 4.80
N LEU A 93 -4.24 2.70 3.59
CA LEU A 93 -4.07 1.92 2.36
C LEU A 93 -2.83 1.02 2.42
N ILE A 94 -1.70 1.53 2.91
CA ILE A 94 -0.44 0.77 2.94
C ILE A 94 -0.28 -0.10 4.19
N SER A 95 -1.08 0.10 5.23
CA SER A 95 -1.01 -0.65 6.50
C SER A 95 -2.00 -1.82 6.57
N SER A 96 -2.42 -2.36 5.41
CA SER A 96 -3.40 -3.45 5.31
C SER A 96 -2.96 -4.76 5.99
N TYR A 97 -1.66 -4.96 6.17
CA TYR A 97 -1.07 -6.07 6.92
C TYR A 97 0.33 -5.70 7.40
N LYS A 98 0.76 -6.31 8.51
CA LYS A 98 2.06 -6.05 9.15
C LYS A 98 3.22 -6.24 8.17
N GLY A 99 4.16 -5.32 8.15
CA GLY A 99 5.33 -5.27 7.27
C GLY A 99 5.09 -4.65 5.88
N ASN A 100 3.83 -4.43 5.49
CA ASN A 100 3.52 -3.89 4.15
C ASN A 100 3.98 -2.45 3.92
N PRO A 101 3.87 -1.51 4.88
CA PRO A 101 4.37 -0.15 4.70
C PRO A 101 5.86 -0.11 4.34
N ALA A 102 6.69 -0.87 5.08
CA ALA A 102 8.12 -0.97 4.84
C ALA A 102 8.40 -1.55 3.44
N LYS A 103 7.67 -2.61 3.07
CA LYS A 103 7.84 -3.27 1.78
C LYS A 103 7.52 -2.34 0.61
N LEU A 104 6.34 -1.69 0.62
CA LEU A 104 5.97 -0.74 -0.43
C LEU A 104 6.93 0.43 -0.49
N THR A 105 7.31 1.00 0.67
CA THR A 105 8.23 2.14 0.74
C THR A 105 9.61 1.79 0.17
N SER A 106 10.14 0.60 0.47
CA SER A 106 11.43 0.13 -0.05
C SER A 106 11.44 -0.11 -1.56
N ALA A 107 10.28 -0.47 -2.14
CA ALA A 107 10.13 -0.71 -3.56
C ALA A 107 9.95 0.57 -4.39
N LEU A 108 9.73 1.74 -3.74
CA LEU A 108 9.55 3.01 -4.43
C LEU A 108 10.81 3.43 -5.20
N GLY A 109 10.72 3.31 -6.52
CA GLY A 109 11.78 3.71 -7.46
C GLY A 109 12.76 2.58 -7.83
N ASP A 110 12.49 1.35 -7.39
CA ASP A 110 13.19 0.16 -7.88
C ASP A 110 12.50 -0.37 -9.15
N PRO A 111 13.12 -0.24 -10.35
CA PRO A 111 12.52 -0.66 -11.61
C PRO A 111 12.39 -2.19 -11.74
N ASP A 112 13.12 -2.96 -10.93
CA ASP A 112 13.11 -4.42 -10.98
C ASP A 112 12.14 -5.04 -9.95
N SER A 113 11.46 -4.20 -9.15
CA SER A 113 10.53 -4.65 -8.13
C SER A 113 9.30 -5.34 -8.74
N PRO A 114 8.94 -6.58 -8.31
CA PRO A 114 7.72 -7.23 -8.78
C PRO A 114 6.43 -6.49 -8.41
N ILE A 115 6.49 -5.55 -7.47
CA ILE A 115 5.36 -4.69 -7.04
C ILE A 115 5.47 -3.25 -7.55
N LEU A 116 6.34 -2.98 -8.54
CA LEU A 116 6.54 -1.64 -9.12
C LEU A 116 5.22 -0.99 -9.55
N THR A 117 4.35 -1.74 -10.22
CA THR A 117 3.04 -1.24 -10.67
C THR A 117 2.20 -0.72 -9.50
N LYS A 118 2.25 -1.40 -8.35
CA LYS A 118 1.51 -1.00 -7.15
C LYS A 118 2.11 0.27 -6.53
N CYS A 119 3.42 0.40 -6.55
CA CYS A 119 4.14 1.61 -6.16
C CYS A 119 3.78 2.80 -7.05
N GLN A 120 3.68 2.58 -8.36
CA GLN A 120 3.29 3.59 -9.35
C GLN A 120 1.85 4.10 -9.10
N VAL A 121 0.92 3.21 -8.75
CA VAL A 121 -0.47 3.58 -8.42
C VAL A 121 -0.52 4.59 -7.27
N LEU A 122 0.20 4.35 -6.17
CA LEU A 122 0.27 5.32 -5.07
C LEU A 122 0.98 6.63 -5.44
N ALA A 123 2.06 6.54 -6.23
CA ALA A 123 2.77 7.72 -6.69
C ALA A 123 1.88 8.60 -7.59
N ASN A 124 1.10 7.99 -8.48
CA ASN A 124 0.14 8.69 -9.34
C ASN A 124 -0.98 9.33 -8.51
N ALA A 125 -1.50 8.63 -7.50
CA ALA A 125 -2.49 9.16 -6.57
C ALA A 125 -1.96 10.41 -5.83
N ASN A 126 -0.73 10.35 -5.31
CA ASN A 126 -0.06 11.51 -4.72
C ASN A 126 0.05 12.66 -5.72
N GLY A 127 0.42 12.38 -6.98
CA GLY A 127 0.51 13.39 -8.04
C GLY A 127 -0.82 14.13 -8.26
N ARG A 128 -1.93 13.40 -8.31
CA ARG A 128 -3.28 13.99 -8.45
C ARG A 128 -3.65 14.88 -7.27
N VAL A 129 -3.35 14.45 -6.04
CA VAL A 129 -3.63 15.26 -4.83
C VAL A 129 -2.74 16.50 -4.78
N ILE A 130 -1.47 16.37 -5.16
CA ILE A 130 -0.54 17.50 -5.27
C ILE A 130 -1.05 18.52 -6.30
N GLU A 131 -1.46 18.07 -7.49
CA GLU A 131 -2.01 18.91 -8.53
C GLU A 131 -3.28 19.65 -8.06
N HIS A 132 -4.17 18.94 -7.36
CA HIS A 132 -5.41 19.51 -6.83
C HIS A 132 -5.17 20.61 -5.78
N LEU A 133 -4.19 20.42 -4.88
CA LEU A 133 -3.83 21.41 -3.88
C LEU A 133 -3.06 22.61 -4.48
N GLY A 134 -2.35 22.37 -5.59
CA GLY A 134 -1.72 23.41 -6.39
C GLY A 134 -0.86 24.37 -5.57
N GLY A 135 -1.15 25.66 -5.66
CA GLY A 135 -0.40 26.72 -4.99
C GLY A 135 -0.46 26.72 -3.46
N ALA A 136 -1.25 25.85 -2.85
CA ALA A 136 -1.23 25.65 -1.39
C ALA A 136 -0.03 24.84 -0.91
N LEU A 137 0.66 24.11 -1.80
CA LEU A 137 1.86 23.35 -1.49
C LEU A 137 3.13 24.13 -1.84
N ARG A 138 4.22 23.86 -1.12
CA ARG A 138 5.56 24.31 -1.52
C ARG A 138 5.90 23.77 -2.91
N THR A 139 6.60 24.55 -3.74
CA THR A 139 6.81 24.26 -5.17
C THR A 139 7.69 23.04 -5.49
N SER A 140 8.19 22.32 -4.49
CA SER A 140 9.15 21.22 -4.64
C SER A 140 8.62 19.86 -4.18
N VAL A 141 7.30 19.70 -4.02
CA VAL A 141 6.73 18.43 -3.54
C VAL A 141 6.59 17.45 -4.70
N GLU A 142 7.48 16.46 -4.73
CA GLU A 142 7.41 15.37 -5.70
C GLU A 142 6.55 14.20 -5.19
N PRO A 143 5.77 13.51 -6.04
CA PRO A 143 4.89 12.42 -5.61
C PRO A 143 5.61 11.26 -4.92
N LEU A 144 6.82 10.92 -5.39
CA LEU A 144 7.67 9.89 -4.78
C LEU A 144 8.24 10.32 -3.43
N GLN A 145 8.56 11.61 -3.25
CA GLN A 145 9.03 12.12 -1.96
C GLN A 145 7.90 12.08 -0.93
N MET A 146 6.69 12.49 -1.34
CA MET A 146 5.49 12.38 -0.51
C MET A 146 5.23 10.90 -0.11
N ALA A 147 5.33 9.97 -1.06
CA ALA A 147 5.18 8.54 -0.79
C ALA A 147 6.20 8.03 0.25
N ARG A 148 7.46 8.47 0.17
CA ARG A 148 8.50 8.09 1.13
C ARG A 148 8.30 8.70 2.51
N LEU A 149 7.85 9.95 2.61
CA LEU A 149 7.56 10.60 3.89
C LEU A 149 6.43 9.89 4.63
N ILE A 150 5.30 9.68 3.96
CA ILE A 150 4.14 9.00 4.53
C ILE A 150 4.48 7.53 4.83
N GLY A 151 5.15 6.86 3.89
CA GLY A 151 5.60 5.48 4.04
C GLY A 151 6.57 5.27 5.21
N GLY A 152 7.44 6.25 5.48
CA GLY A 152 8.32 6.24 6.65
C GLY A 152 7.54 6.32 7.96
N VAL A 153 6.57 7.23 8.07
CA VAL A 153 5.68 7.32 9.24
C VAL A 153 4.89 6.02 9.44
N ALA A 154 4.29 5.49 8.36
CA ALA A 154 3.55 4.23 8.42
C ALA A 154 4.43 3.04 8.81
N THR A 155 5.70 3.02 8.37
CA THR A 155 6.66 1.97 8.75
C THR A 155 7.01 2.05 10.24
N VAL A 156 7.19 3.24 10.79
CA VAL A 156 7.41 3.42 12.23
C VAL A 156 6.16 3.00 13.01
N ALA A 157 4.98 3.40 12.56
CA ALA A 157 3.71 3.04 13.17
C ALA A 157 3.50 1.52 13.22
N ASP A 158 3.75 0.83 12.11
CA ASP A 158 3.61 -0.61 11.98
C ASP A 158 4.62 -1.39 12.86
N ASN A 159 5.86 -0.91 12.95
CA ASN A 159 6.89 -1.55 13.77
C ASN A 159 6.68 -1.36 15.27
N ALA A 160 6.14 -0.22 15.68
CA ALA A 160 5.89 0.12 17.08
C ALA A 160 4.44 -0.14 17.53
N ASP A 161 3.62 -0.74 16.66
CA ASP A 161 2.20 -1.04 16.88
C ASP A 161 1.41 0.21 17.37
N LEU A 162 1.68 1.37 16.74
CA LEU A 162 1.06 2.65 17.07
C LEU A 162 -0.38 2.72 16.52
N ASP A 163 -1.28 3.32 17.30
CA ASP A 163 -2.64 3.62 16.87
C ASP A 163 -2.71 4.94 16.08
N ALA A 164 -3.90 5.23 15.53
CA ALA A 164 -4.12 6.43 14.72
C ALA A 164 -3.86 7.73 15.49
N ASP A 165 -4.16 7.77 16.79
CA ASP A 165 -3.96 8.95 17.63
C ASP A 165 -2.48 9.25 17.86
N ALA A 166 -1.65 8.21 18.01
CA ALA A 166 -0.20 8.34 18.08
C ALA A 166 0.44 8.68 16.73
N VAL A 167 -0.16 8.25 15.61
CA VAL A 167 0.34 8.52 14.25
C VAL A 167 0.02 9.94 13.78
N ARG A 168 -1.17 10.44 14.13
CA ARG A 168 -1.71 11.70 13.60
C ARG A 168 -0.79 12.91 13.80
N PRO A 169 -0.16 13.14 14.97
CA PRO A 169 0.76 14.27 15.14
C PRO A 169 1.95 14.25 14.16
N MET A 170 2.45 13.07 13.79
CA MET A 170 3.52 12.97 12.79
C MET A 170 3.03 13.38 11.40
N LEU A 171 1.79 13.02 11.04
CA LEU A 171 1.16 13.43 9.78
C LEU A 171 0.85 14.93 9.74
N GLU A 172 0.47 15.53 10.87
CA GLU A 172 0.28 16.98 11.00
C GLU A 172 1.59 17.73 10.73
N VAL A 173 2.70 17.30 11.33
CA VAL A 173 4.02 17.89 11.07
C VAL A 173 4.40 17.79 9.58
N LEU A 174 4.11 16.65 8.94
CA LEU A 174 4.33 16.51 7.50
C LEU A 174 3.44 17.46 6.69
N ALA A 175 2.15 17.57 7.02
CA ALA A 175 1.22 18.43 6.30
C ALA A 175 1.63 19.90 6.43
N ASP A 176 1.89 20.36 7.65
CA ASP A 176 2.28 21.73 7.97
C ASP A 176 3.64 22.10 7.33
N GLY A 177 4.55 21.14 7.19
CA GLY A 177 5.83 21.35 6.50
C GLY A 177 5.78 21.33 4.96
N LEU A 178 4.66 20.91 4.38
CA LEU A 178 4.46 20.84 2.92
C LEU A 178 3.60 21.98 2.39
N LEU A 179 2.80 22.63 3.23
CA LEU A 179 1.98 23.78 2.89
C LEU A 179 2.79 25.09 2.90
N VAL A 180 2.28 26.12 2.22
CA VAL A 180 2.83 27.50 2.22
C VAL A 180 2.24 28.38 3.31
#